data_AF-A0A353C8E6-F1
#
_entry.id   AF-A0A353C8E6-F1
#
_cell.length_a   1.000
_cell.length_b   1.000
_cell.length_c   1.000
_cell.angle_alpha   90.00
_cell.angle_beta   90.00
_cell.angle_gamma   90.00
#
_symmetry.space_group_name_H-M   'P 1'
#
loop_
_entity.id
_entity.type
_entity.pdbx_description
1 polymer ?
#
loop_
_entity_poly.entity_id
_entity_poly.type
_entity_poly.pdbx_seq_one_letter_code
_entity_poly.pdbx_strand_id
1 'polypeptide(L)' 'SIANRGVKVYPGGFSDTFTVDHWRCRFTAENGEGSAVTHEQIISLLGRFNDAGLDVIKTENLYNFDGAKGYSA' A
#
# COMPACT_ATOMS: atom_id res chain seq x y z
N SER A 1 1.74 3.81 -3.97
CA SER A 1 3.12 4.30 -3.73
C SER A 1 3.87 3.32 -2.84
N ILE A 2 5.20 3.40 -2.78
CA ILE A 2 6.02 2.61 -1.86
C ILE A 2 6.79 3.55 -0.95
N ALA A 3 6.84 3.23 0.33
CA ALA A 3 7.60 3.95 1.34
C ALA A 3 8.47 3.00 2.17
N ASN A 4 9.60 3.51 2.66
CA ASN A 4 10.50 2.84 3.58
C ASN A 4 10.68 3.73 4.81
N ARG A 5 10.46 3.20 6.02
CA ARG A 5 10.53 3.99 7.27
C ARG A 5 9.73 5.31 7.24
N GLY A 6 8.59 5.33 6.56
CA GLY A 6 7.72 6.50 6.41
C GLY A 6 8.09 7.46 5.27
N VAL A 7 9.23 7.29 4.62
CA VAL A 7 9.66 8.12 3.49
C VAL A 7 9.23 7.49 2.17
N LYS A 8 8.58 8.25 1.28
CA LYS A 8 8.23 7.78 -0.07
C LYS A 8 9.50 7.56 -0.89
N VAL A 9 9.66 6.35 -1.39
CA VAL A 9 10.83 5.90 -2.17
C VAL A 9 10.45 5.51 -3.60
N TYR A 10 9.16 5.28 -3.88
CA TYR A 10 8.66 5.09 -5.24
C TYR A 10 7.22 5.60 -5.43
N PRO A 11 6.92 6.27 -6.56
CA PRO A 11 7.87 6.78 -7.56
C PRO A 11 8.62 8.01 -7.03
N GLY A 12 9.80 8.27 -7.60
CA GLY A 12 10.58 9.48 -7.32
C GLY A 12 11.16 9.53 -5.91
N GLY A 13 11.76 8.43 -5.45
CA GLY A 13 12.58 8.42 -4.22
C GLY A 13 13.90 9.16 -4.40
N PHE A 14 14.52 9.56 -3.29
CA PHE A 14 15.86 10.14 -3.27
C PHE A 14 16.92 9.04 -3.18
N SER A 15 18.01 9.15 -3.95
CA SER A 15 19.13 8.20 -3.97
C SER A 15 19.73 7.95 -2.60
N ASP A 16 19.73 8.97 -1.76
CA ASP A 16 20.41 8.96 -0.46
C ASP A 16 19.51 8.44 0.67
N THR A 17 18.29 7.99 0.33
CA THR A 17 17.38 7.41 1.32
C THR A 17 17.94 6.08 1.79
N PHE A 18 18.40 6.03 3.04
CA PHE A 18 18.73 4.77 3.69
C PHE A 18 17.46 3.93 3.87
N THR A 19 17.49 2.70 3.35
CA THR A 19 16.35 1.78 3.37
C THR A 19 16.64 0.54 4.20
N VAL A 20 15.60 -0.03 4.79
CA VAL A 20 15.63 -1.34 5.44
C VAL A 20 14.79 -2.36 4.66
N ASP A 21 14.83 -3.62 5.06
CA ASP A 21 14.09 -4.74 4.47
C ASP A 21 12.58 -4.75 4.76
N HIS A 22 12.03 -3.62 5.21
CA HIS A 22 10.60 -3.44 5.46
C HIS A 22 10.03 -2.28 4.64
N TRP A 23 9.07 -2.61 3.78
CA TRP A 23 8.44 -1.67 2.84
C TRP A 23 6.94 -1.58 3.09
N ARG A 24 6.42 -0.35 3.04
CA ARG A 24 4.97 -0.10 3.00
C ARG A 24 4.55 0.15 1.56
N CYS A 25 3.72 -0.72 1.03
CA CYS A 25 3.10 -0.57 -0.28
C CYS A 25 1.66 -0.05 -0.11
N ARG A 26 1.32 1.02 -0.81
CA ARG A 26 -0.03 1.57 -0.89
C ARG A 26 -0.65 1.27 -2.25
N PHE A 27 -1.77 0.56 -2.20
CA PHE A 27 -2.64 0.27 -3.33
C PHE A 27 -3.97 1.02 -3.16
N THR A 28 -4.57 1.43 -4.28
CA THR A 28 -5.88 2.09 -4.35
C THR A 28 -6.73 1.35 -5.36
N ALA A 29 -8.04 1.54 -5.31
CA ALA A 29 -8.94 0.97 -6.31
C ALA A 29 -8.56 1.42 -7.73
N GLU A 30 -8.68 0.50 -8.69
CA GLU A 30 -8.33 0.72 -10.09
C GLU A 30 -9.19 1.81 -10.73
N ASN A 31 -10.47 1.87 -10.35
CA ASN A 31 -11.43 2.88 -10.80
C ASN A 31 -11.21 4.27 -10.15
N GLY A 32 -10.12 4.44 -9.41
CA GLY A 32 -9.76 5.68 -8.74
C GLY A 32 -10.14 5.73 -7.27
N GLU A 33 -9.63 6.75 -6.60
CA GLU A 33 -9.78 6.96 -5.16
C GLU A 33 -11.25 7.14 -4.76
N GLY A 34 -11.66 6.50 -3.66
CA GLY A 34 -13.05 6.51 -3.19
C GLY A 34 -13.93 5.41 -3.79
N SER A 35 -13.45 4.68 -4.81
CA SER A 35 -14.13 3.48 -5.29
C SER A 35 -14.08 2.35 -4.25
N ALA A 36 -15.17 1.59 -4.13
CA ALA A 36 -15.24 0.46 -3.23
C ALA A 36 -14.23 -0.65 -3.63
N VAL A 37 -13.60 -1.25 -2.63
CA VAL A 37 -12.72 -2.41 -2.77
C VAL A 37 -13.34 -3.57 -1.99
N THR A 38 -13.48 -4.73 -2.61
CA THR A 38 -14.00 -5.93 -1.94
C THR A 38 -12.90 -6.67 -1.19
N HIS A 39 -13.28 -7.52 -0.24
CA HIS A 39 -12.31 -8.34 0.50
C HIS A 39 -11.61 -9.34 -0.42
N GLU A 40 -12.30 -9.86 -1.44
CA GLU A 40 -11.74 -10.78 -2.43
C GLU A 40 -10.61 -10.11 -3.23
N GLN A 41 -10.75 -8.82 -3.56
CA GLN A 41 -9.68 -8.07 -4.22
C GLN A 41 -8.45 -7.91 -3.33
N ILE A 42 -8.64 -7.72 -2.02
CA ILE A 42 -7.54 -7.66 -1.04
C ILE A 42 -6.86 -9.03 -0.94
N ILE A 43 -7.63 -10.11 -0.79
CA ILE A 43 -7.10 -11.47 -0.71
C ILE A 43 -6.33 -11.84 -2.00
N SER A 44 -6.87 -11.50 -3.17
CA SER A 44 -6.21 -11.71 -4.46
C SER A 44 -4.89 -10.93 -4.58
N LEU A 45 -4.83 -9.70 -4.06
CA LEU A 45 -3.58 -8.94 -3.99
C LEU A 45 -2.56 -9.64 -3.08
N LEU A 46 -2.96 -10.08 -1.88
CA LEU A 46 -2.07 -10.79 -0.96
C LEU A 46 -1.58 -12.12 -1.54
N GLY A 47 -2.44 -12.84 -2.26
CA GLY A 47 -2.06 -14.06 -2.99
C GLY A 47 -0.92 -13.81 -3.97
N ARG A 48 -0.97 -12.71 -4.73
CA ARG A 48 0.12 -12.32 -5.65
C ARG A 48 1.44 -12.03 -4.96
N PHE A 49 1.42 -11.48 -3.74
CA PHE A 49 2.64 -11.29 -2.94
C PHE A 49 3.23 -12.64 -2.52
N ASN A 50 2.38 -13.53 -2.01
CA ASN A 50 2.79 -14.87 -1.61
C ASN A 50 3.39 -15.66 -2.80
N ASP A 51 2.74 -15.62 -3.96
CA ASP A 51 3.23 -16.30 -5.17
C ASP A 51 4.57 -15.73 -5.67
N ALA A 52 4.85 -14.46 -5.36
CA ALA A 52 6.13 -13.82 -5.65
C ALA A 52 7.21 -14.08 -4.58
N GLY A 53 6.91 -14.85 -3.52
CA GLY A 53 7.82 -15.09 -2.40
C GLY A 53 8.07 -13.87 -1.52
N LEU A 54 7.11 -12.94 -1.46
CA LEU A 54 7.19 -11.72 -0.67
C LEU A 54 6.30 -11.84 0.57
N ASP A 55 6.90 -11.70 1.75
CA ASP A 55 6.18 -11.79 3.02
C ASP A 55 5.35 -10.53 3.30
N VAL A 56 4.04 -10.72 3.48
CA VAL A 56 3.15 -9.67 3.99
C VAL A 56 2.96 -9.87 5.49
N ILE A 57 3.76 -9.15 6.27
CA ILE A 57 3.74 -9.24 7.75
C ILE A 57 2.62 -8.40 8.39
N LYS A 58 2.04 -7.45 7.64
CA LYS A 58 1.03 -6.51 8.14
C LYS A 58 0.18 -5.92 7.02
N THR A 59 -1.11 -5.73 7.28
CA THR A 59 -2.05 -5.02 6.40
C THR A 59 -2.77 -3.90 7.16
N GLU A 60 -3.08 -2.81 6.47
CA GLU A 60 -3.90 -1.70 6.95
C GLU A 60 -4.82 -1.25 5.82
N ASN A 61 -6.13 -1.21 6.06
CA ASN A 61 -7.11 -0.80 5.05
C ASN A 61 -7.25 0.72 5.00
N LEU A 62 -7.43 1.26 3.79
CA LEU A 62 -7.61 2.70 3.57
C LEU A 62 -9.10 3.04 3.60
N TYR A 63 -9.60 3.46 4.77
CA TYR A 63 -10.99 3.84 4.92
C TYR A 63 -11.22 5.33 4.69
N ASN A 64 -12.40 5.64 4.16
CA ASN A 64 -12.96 6.98 4.21
C ASN A 64 -14.03 7.00 5.31
N PHE A 65 -14.03 8.05 6.13
CA PHE A 65 -15.02 8.29 7.16
C PHE A 65 -15.77 9.57 6.78
N ASP A 66 -17.09 9.50 6.63
CA ASP A 66 -17.93 10.63 6.21
C ASP A 66 -17.44 11.32 4.92
N GLY A 67 -16.94 10.54 3.97
CA GLY A 67 -16.38 11.03 2.71
C GLY A 67 -14.96 11.61 2.80
N ALA A 68 -14.38 11.72 3.99
CA ALA A 68 -13.01 12.17 4.20
C ALA A 68 -12.03 11.00 4.36
N LYS A 69 -10.78 11.17 3.90
CA LYS A 69 -9.74 10.13 4.01
C LYS A 69 -9.34 9.94 5.46
N GLY A 70 -9.42 8.70 5.96
CA GLY A 70 -8.92 8.30 7.28
C GLY A 70 -7.43 7.95 7.32
N TYR A 71 -6.67 8.36 6.31
CA TYR A 71 -5.26 8.03 6.13
C TYR A 71 -4.48 9.22 5.59
N SER A 72 -3.20 9.31 5.95
CA SER A 72 -2.29 10.34 5.43
C SER A 72 -1.95 10.09 3.96
N ALA A 73 -1.61 11.16 3.22
CA ALA A 73 -1.19 11.12 1.82
C ALA A 73 0.07 10.25 1.59
#